data_AF-A0A0Q0U437-F1
#
_entry.id   AF-A0A0Q0U437-F1
#
_cell.length_a   1.000
_cell.length_b   1.000
_cell.length_c   1.000
_cell.angle_alpha   90.00
_cell.angle_beta   90.00
_cell.angle_gamma   90.00
#
_symmetry.space_group_name_H-M   'P 1'
#
loop_
_entity.id
_entity.type
_entity.pdbx_description
1 polymer ?
#
loop_
_entity_poly.entity_id
_entity_poly.type
_entity_poly.pdbx_seq_one_letter_code
_entity_poly.pdbx_strand_id
1 'polypeptide(L)'
;MAGQQHGMVALDAAGEPVRPAILWNDTAAAPQARSLVEELGGPQSCAEKTGSVMVASFTGAKLRWLREVESENAERTRAVVLPHDYLTWHLGGGSGEYTTDHGDASGTGYYSPQARAFVPELVERYLGKRVTLPRIAAPAAHLSRRRNCCRYRG
;
A
#
# COMPACT_ATOMS: atom_id res chain seq x y z
N MET A 1 -3.36 -13.55 -0.27
CA MET A 1 -3.82 -13.73 1.13
C MET A 1 -4.79 -12.59 1.40
N ALA A 2 -6.09 -12.83 1.58
CA ALA A 2 -7.04 -11.74 1.83
C ALA A 2 -7.03 -11.37 3.33
N GLY A 3 -6.00 -10.63 3.74
CA GLY A 3 -5.83 -10.10 5.09
C GLY A 3 -5.61 -8.60 5.03
N GLN A 4 -6.54 -7.82 5.59
CA GLN A 4 -6.46 -6.36 5.74
C GLN A 4 -6.05 -5.60 4.45
N GLN A 5 -6.96 -5.55 3.48
CA GLN A 5 -6.72 -4.94 2.16
C GLN A 5 -6.57 -3.40 2.18
N HIS A 6 -6.82 -2.76 3.33
CA HIS A 6 -6.85 -1.29 3.47
C HIS A 6 -6.05 -0.79 4.69
N GLY A 7 -5.11 -1.59 5.17
CA GLY A 7 -4.17 -1.14 6.21
C GLY A 7 -3.12 -0.16 5.66
N MET A 8 -2.46 0.56 6.56
CA MET A 8 -1.30 1.39 6.24
C MET A 8 -0.18 1.03 7.22
N VAL A 9 0.97 0.62 6.69
CA VAL A 9 2.21 0.49 7.47
C VAL A 9 3.20 1.50 6.90
N ALA A 10 3.48 2.54 7.69
CA ALA A 10 4.50 3.54 7.39
C ALA A 10 5.79 3.16 8.11
N LEU A 11 6.88 2.98 7.36
CA LEU A 11 8.16 2.47 7.84
C LEU A 11 9.22 3.55 7.79
N ASP A 12 10.14 3.58 8.74
CA ASP A 12 11.32 4.45 8.70
C ASP A 12 12.45 3.87 7.84
N ALA A 13 13.64 4.48 7.92
CA ALA A 13 14.83 4.05 7.17
C ALA A 13 15.37 2.68 7.61
N ALA A 14 15.05 2.22 8.83
CA ALA A 14 15.43 0.91 9.34
C ALA A 14 14.40 -0.17 8.96
N GLY A 15 13.29 0.20 8.31
CA GLY A 15 12.20 -0.72 8.02
C GLY A 15 11.28 -0.97 9.22
N GLU A 16 11.38 -0.13 10.27
CA GLU A 16 10.56 -0.24 11.47
C GLU A 16 9.31 0.65 11.35
N PRO A 17 8.13 0.19 11.82
CA PRO A 17 6.92 1.02 11.84
C PRO A 17 7.11 2.32 12.63
N VAL A 18 6.84 3.47 12.01
CA VAL A 18 6.96 4.78 12.68
C VAL A 18 5.89 4.99 13.74
N ARG A 19 4.78 4.25 13.64
CA ARG A 19 3.62 4.29 14.53
C ARG A 19 2.88 2.94 14.57
N PRO A 20 2.04 2.66 15.59
CA PRO A 20 1.15 1.49 15.60
C PRO A 20 0.18 1.51 14.42
N ALA A 21 -0.18 0.35 13.86
CA ALA A 21 -1.04 0.27 12.68
C ALA A 21 -2.41 0.96 12.89
N ILE A 22 -2.87 1.71 11.89
CA ILE A 22 -4.23 2.27 11.85
C ILE A 22 -5.19 1.18 11.33
N LEU A 23 -6.16 0.80 12.15
CA LEU A 23 -7.14 -0.23 11.78
C LEU A 23 -7.99 0.20 10.57
N TRP A 24 -8.50 -0.78 9.83
CA TRP A 24 -9.32 -0.56 8.62
C TRP A 24 -10.68 0.10 8.89
N ASN A 25 -11.22 -0.07 10.09
CA ASN A 25 -12.47 0.52 10.55
C ASN A 25 -12.28 1.90 11.20
N ASP A 26 -11.05 2.42 11.21
CA ASP A 26 -10.78 3.78 11.67
C ASP A 26 -11.35 4.80 10.68
N THR A 27 -12.27 5.63 11.16
CA THR A 27 -12.95 6.67 10.38
C THR A 27 -12.32 8.05 10.58
N ALA A 28 -11.24 8.17 11.35
CA ALA A 28 -10.57 9.44 11.63
C ALA A 28 -10.09 10.14 10.34
N ALA A 29 -9.77 9.38 9.29
CA ALA A 29 -9.36 9.89 7.99
C ALA A 29 -10.52 10.32 7.06
N ALA A 30 -11.77 10.31 7.53
CA ALA A 30 -12.93 10.67 6.71
C ALA A 30 -12.90 12.12 6.18
N PRO A 31 -12.48 13.15 6.95
CA PRO A 31 -12.32 14.50 6.42
C PRO A 31 -11.28 14.57 5.30
N GLN A 32 -10.16 13.86 5.46
CA GLN A 32 -9.09 13.79 4.48
C GLN A 32 -9.53 13.09 3.20
N ALA A 33 -10.29 12.00 3.30
CA ALA A 33 -10.85 11.33 2.12
C ALA A 33 -11.72 12.28 1.29
N ARG A 34 -12.61 13.06 1.93
CA ARG A 34 -13.45 14.05 1.22
C ARG A 34 -12.62 15.13 0.55
N SER A 35 -11.66 15.71 1.28
CA SER A 35 -10.76 16.72 0.74
C SER A 35 -9.95 16.21 -0.45
N LEU A 36 -9.41 14.98 -0.37
CA LEU A 36 -8.68 14.37 -1.48
C LEU A 36 -9.58 14.12 -2.70
N VAL A 37 -10.84 13.70 -2.49
CA VAL A 37 -11.80 13.52 -3.58
C VAL A 37 -12.06 14.85 -4.30
N GLU A 38 -12.24 15.94 -3.56
CA GLU A 38 -12.39 17.28 -4.12
C GLU A 38 -11.13 17.73 -4.86
N GLU A 39 -9.94 17.58 -4.25
CA GLU A 39 -8.64 17.91 -4.86
C GLU A 39 -8.38 17.15 -6.17
N LEU A 40 -8.93 15.94 -6.31
CA LEU A 40 -8.79 15.12 -7.51
C LEU A 40 -9.77 15.46 -8.62
N GLY A 41 -10.70 16.41 -8.41
CA GLY A 41 -11.72 16.80 -9.37
C GLY A 41 -13.07 16.12 -9.15
N GLY A 42 -13.34 15.65 -7.94
CA GLY A 42 -14.59 15.02 -7.54
C GLY A 42 -14.62 13.49 -7.72
N PRO A 43 -15.73 12.85 -7.33
CA PRO A 43 -15.86 11.39 -7.30
C PRO A 43 -15.61 10.71 -8.66
N GLN A 44 -16.09 11.31 -9.75
CA GLN A 44 -15.92 10.75 -11.09
C GLN A 44 -14.43 10.74 -11.49
N SER A 45 -13.72 11.86 -11.33
CA SER A 45 -12.29 11.92 -11.66
C SER A 45 -11.45 11.00 -10.77
N CYS A 46 -11.84 10.81 -9.50
CA CYS A 46 -11.22 9.81 -8.64
C CYS A 46 -11.38 8.40 -9.23
N ALA A 47 -12.61 8.01 -9.54
CA ALA A 47 -12.90 6.67 -10.07
C ALA A 47 -12.18 6.43 -11.42
N GLU A 48 -12.08 7.43 -12.28
CA GLU A 48 -11.32 7.35 -13.53
C GLU A 48 -9.82 7.15 -13.30
N LYS A 49 -9.23 7.84 -12.32
CA LYS A 49 -7.79 7.79 -12.03
C LYS A 49 -7.39 6.53 -11.27
N THR A 50 -8.16 6.15 -10.26
CA THR A 50 -7.77 5.12 -9.27
C THR A 50 -8.66 3.89 -9.27
N GLY A 51 -9.73 3.89 -10.07
CA GLY A 51 -10.71 2.80 -10.12
C GLY A 51 -11.78 2.84 -9.03
N SER A 52 -11.70 3.77 -8.07
CA SER A 52 -12.66 3.86 -6.97
C SER A 52 -12.72 5.27 -6.37
N VAL A 53 -13.87 5.63 -5.80
CA VAL A 53 -14.00 6.85 -5.01
C VAL A 53 -13.36 6.62 -3.65
N MET A 54 -12.44 7.50 -3.25
CA MET A 54 -11.73 7.36 -1.98
C MET A 54 -12.67 7.53 -0.79
N VAL A 55 -12.56 6.63 0.18
CA VAL A 55 -13.23 6.73 1.49
C VAL A 55 -12.20 6.61 2.62
N ALA A 56 -12.61 6.81 3.87
CA ALA A 56 -11.72 6.85 5.03
C ALA A 56 -10.82 5.60 5.18
N SER A 57 -11.30 4.43 4.76
CA SER A 57 -10.54 3.19 4.86
C SER A 57 -9.32 3.16 3.93
N PHE A 58 -9.31 3.91 2.83
CA PHE A 58 -8.24 3.87 1.83
C PHE A 58 -6.90 4.34 2.42
N THR A 59 -5.81 3.69 2.01
CA THR A 59 -4.46 4.03 2.46
C THR A 59 -4.10 5.49 2.15
N GLY A 60 -4.53 6.03 1.00
CA GLY A 60 -4.32 7.43 0.64
C GLY A 60 -4.93 8.42 1.62
N ALA A 61 -6.14 8.15 2.13
CA ALA A 61 -6.77 8.98 3.16
C ALA A 61 -5.97 8.95 4.47
N LYS A 62 -5.47 7.78 4.86
CA LYS A 62 -4.61 7.61 6.04
C LYS A 62 -3.26 8.30 5.90
N LEU A 63 -2.67 8.35 4.70
CA LEU A 63 -1.44 9.11 4.44
C LEU A 63 -1.65 10.60 4.62
N ARG A 64 -2.78 11.13 4.12
CA ARG A 64 -3.12 12.53 4.31
C ARG A 64 -3.39 12.85 5.77
N TRP A 65 -4.08 11.97 6.48
CA TRP A 65 -4.28 12.08 7.92
C TRP A 65 -2.93 12.06 8.66
N LEU A 66 -2.01 11.15 8.32
CA LEU A 66 -0.70 11.06 8.94
C LEU A 66 0.08 12.37 8.78
N ARG A 67 0.06 12.94 7.57
CA ARG A 67 0.68 14.23 7.28
C ARG A 67 0.10 15.38 8.12
N GLU A 68 -1.23 15.43 8.28
CA GLU A 68 -1.91 16.54 8.95
C GLU A 68 -1.94 16.43 10.46
N VAL A 69 -1.99 15.20 11.00
CA VAL A 69 -2.24 14.94 12.43
C VAL A 69 -0.98 14.48 13.16
N GLU A 70 -0.11 13.72 12.49
CA GLU A 70 1.13 13.19 13.06
C GLU A 70 2.33 13.52 12.16
N SER A 71 2.57 14.81 11.92
CA SER A 71 3.58 15.29 10.97
C SER A 71 4.99 14.73 11.22
N GLU A 72 5.40 14.57 12.48
CA GLU A 72 6.69 13.95 12.84
C GLU A 72 6.81 12.50 12.32
N ASN A 73 5.72 11.72 12.38
CA ASN A 73 5.70 10.36 11.84
C ASN A 73 5.71 10.38 10.31
N ALA A 74 5.00 11.32 9.68
CA ALA A 74 5.08 11.52 8.23
C ALA A 74 6.51 11.87 7.76
N GLU A 75 7.21 12.72 8.51
CA GLU A 75 8.61 13.09 8.23
C GLU A 75 9.58 11.91 8.36
N ARG A 76 9.37 11.03 9.34
CA ARG A 76 10.19 9.81 9.53
C ARG A 76 9.94 8.76 8.44
N THR A 77 8.75 8.72 7.87
CA THR A 77 8.34 7.70 6.88
C THR A 77 9.25 7.66 5.65
N ARG A 78 9.75 6.49 5.27
CA ARG A 78 10.57 6.22 4.09
C ARG A 78 9.94 5.21 3.15
N ALA A 79 9.14 4.29 3.66
CA ALA A 79 8.33 3.39 2.84
C ALA A 79 6.89 3.33 3.35
N VAL A 80 5.96 3.10 2.42
CA VAL A 80 4.55 2.85 2.74
C VAL A 80 4.15 1.54 2.07
N VAL A 81 3.68 0.61 2.88
CA VAL A 81 3.29 -0.74 2.44
C VAL A 81 1.98 -1.17 3.10
N LEU A 82 1.34 -2.19 2.55
CA LEU A 82 0.18 -2.82 3.18
C LEU A 82 0.62 -3.79 4.28
N PRO A 83 -0.25 -4.12 5.27
CA PRO A 83 0.13 -5.01 6.36
C PRO A 83 0.65 -6.38 5.90
N HIS A 84 0.05 -6.96 4.85
CA HIS A 84 0.50 -8.25 4.33
C HIS A 84 1.84 -8.15 3.57
N ASP A 85 2.14 -7.00 2.93
CA ASP A 85 3.45 -6.75 2.31
C ASP A 85 4.54 -6.75 3.39
N TYR A 86 4.30 -6.00 4.47
CA TYR A 86 5.22 -5.90 5.60
C TYR A 86 5.44 -7.28 6.24
N LEU A 87 4.36 -8.02 6.52
CA LEU A 87 4.46 -9.36 7.10
C LEU A 87 5.22 -10.32 6.19
N THR A 88 4.96 -10.29 4.88
CA THR A 88 5.65 -11.15 3.91
C THR A 88 7.15 -10.85 3.88
N TRP A 89 7.52 -9.57 3.85
CA TRP A 89 8.91 -9.13 3.87
C TRP A 89 9.60 -9.48 5.20
N HIS A 90 8.94 -9.21 6.32
CA HIS A 90 9.49 -9.45 7.66
C HIS A 90 9.70 -10.95 7.93
N LEU A 91 8.72 -11.79 7.61
CA LEU A 91 8.84 -13.26 7.72
C LEU A 91 9.83 -13.84 6.70
N GLY A 92 10.04 -13.16 5.56
CA GLY A 92 11.09 -13.46 4.58
C GLY A 92 12.51 -13.09 5.03
N GLY A 93 12.68 -12.64 6.28
CA GLY A 93 13.98 -12.27 6.86
C GLY A 93 14.36 -10.80 6.69
N GLY A 94 13.40 -9.93 6.36
CA GLY A 94 13.65 -8.49 6.27
C GLY A 94 14.60 -8.10 5.13
N SER A 95 14.65 -8.89 4.06
CA SER A 95 15.54 -8.67 2.92
C SER A 95 14.77 -8.65 1.61
N GLY A 96 15.26 -7.85 0.65
CA GLY A 96 14.62 -7.68 -0.66
C GLY A 96 13.54 -6.59 -0.68
N GLU A 97 12.80 -6.54 -1.78
CA GLU A 97 11.75 -5.55 -2.04
C GLU A 97 10.41 -5.97 -1.42
N TYR A 98 9.61 -5.00 -0.98
CA TYR A 98 8.20 -5.22 -0.67
C TYR A 98 7.43 -5.58 -1.94
N THR A 99 6.46 -6.48 -1.83
CA THR A 99 5.63 -6.88 -2.97
C THR A 99 4.16 -6.91 -2.59
N THR A 100 3.31 -6.35 -3.43
CA THR A 100 1.84 -6.37 -3.27
C THR A 100 1.17 -6.84 -4.55
N ASP A 101 -0.03 -7.42 -4.48
CA ASP A 101 -0.78 -7.80 -5.67
C ASP A 101 -1.74 -6.70 -6.17
N HIS A 102 -2.20 -6.83 -7.42
CA HIS A 102 -3.06 -5.83 -8.05
C HIS A 102 -4.39 -5.60 -7.32
N GLY A 103 -4.96 -6.64 -6.72
CA GLY A 103 -6.23 -6.56 -6.00
C GLY A 103 -6.07 -5.72 -4.75
N ASP A 104 -5.04 -6.00 -3.96
CA ASP A 104 -4.74 -5.21 -2.77
C ASP A 104 -4.28 -3.79 -3.10
N ALA A 105 -3.47 -3.61 -4.15
CA ALA A 105 -3.07 -2.28 -4.62
C ALA A 105 -4.26 -1.40 -5.00
N SER A 106 -5.35 -1.96 -5.54
CA SER A 106 -6.53 -1.18 -5.94
C SER A 106 -7.25 -0.47 -4.78
N GLY A 107 -7.13 -0.99 -3.56
CA GLY A 107 -7.69 -0.38 -2.34
C GLY A 107 -6.84 0.76 -1.75
N THR A 108 -5.69 1.09 -2.35
CA THR A 108 -4.78 2.09 -1.80
C THR A 108 -5.20 3.53 -2.08
N GLY A 109 -5.90 3.77 -3.19
CA GLY A 109 -6.28 5.12 -3.63
C GLY A 109 -5.15 5.90 -4.34
N TYR A 110 -4.05 5.20 -4.66
CA TYR A 110 -2.94 5.70 -5.46
C TYR A 110 -2.44 4.65 -6.47
N TYR A 111 -3.32 3.74 -6.91
CA TYR A 111 -3.07 2.75 -7.96
C TYR A 111 -3.99 3.03 -9.15
N SER A 112 -3.46 2.95 -10.37
CA SER A 112 -4.25 3.08 -11.60
C SER A 112 -4.55 1.69 -12.18
N PRO A 113 -5.83 1.28 -12.28
CA PRO A 113 -6.20 0.03 -12.93
C PRO A 113 -5.88 0.01 -14.43
N GLN A 114 -5.92 1.18 -15.09
CA GLN A 114 -5.60 1.33 -16.50
C GLN A 114 -4.11 1.10 -16.78
N ALA A 115 -3.23 1.72 -15.99
CA ALA A 115 -1.78 1.53 -16.09
C ALA A 115 -1.29 0.25 -15.41
N ARG A 116 -2.15 -0.39 -14.58
CA ARG A 116 -1.83 -1.52 -13.71
C ARG A 116 -0.62 -1.26 -12.81
N ALA A 117 -0.47 -0.03 -12.34
CA ALA A 117 0.69 0.44 -11.58
C ALA A 117 0.27 1.46 -10.51
N PHE A 118 1.14 1.65 -9.52
CA PHE A 118 1.02 2.78 -8.62
C PHE A 118 1.21 4.11 -9.37
N VAL A 119 0.64 5.17 -8.80
CA VAL A 119 0.75 6.56 -9.24
C VAL A 119 1.49 7.32 -8.14
N PRO A 120 2.84 7.34 -8.14
CA PRO A 120 3.64 7.90 -7.05
C PRO A 120 3.34 9.38 -6.77
N GLU A 121 2.90 10.13 -7.78
CA GLU A 121 2.52 11.54 -7.66
C GLU A 121 1.33 11.72 -6.71
N LEU A 122 0.42 10.74 -6.65
CA LEU A 122 -0.69 10.75 -5.69
C LEU A 122 -0.18 10.53 -4.27
N VAL A 123 0.77 9.61 -4.07
CA VAL A 123 1.39 9.40 -2.75
C VAL A 123 2.14 10.65 -2.30
N GLU A 124 2.92 11.26 -3.19
CA GLU A 124 3.63 12.51 -2.91
C GLU A 124 2.65 13.64 -2.55
N ARG A 125 1.50 13.72 -3.23
CA ARG A 125 0.43 14.67 -2.88
C ARG A 125 -0.19 14.41 -1.51
N TYR A 126 -0.45 13.14 -1.17
CA TYR A 126 -1.14 12.79 0.08
C TYR A 126 -0.22 12.94 1.29
N LEU A 127 1.02 12.45 1.19
CA LEU A 127 2.00 12.46 2.28
C LEU A 127 2.86 13.73 2.30
N GLY A 128 2.94 14.48 1.20
CA GLY A 128 3.78 15.66 1.05
C GLY A 128 5.23 15.37 0.69
N LYS A 129 5.56 14.13 0.33
CA LYS A 129 6.92 13.66 0.03
C LYS A 129 6.91 12.32 -0.70
N ARG A 130 8.00 12.03 -1.40
CA ARG A 130 8.24 10.72 -2.01
C ARG A 130 8.67 9.69 -0.97
N VAL A 131 8.19 8.47 -1.16
CA VAL A 131 8.48 7.29 -0.34
C VAL A 131 8.58 6.06 -1.24
N THR A 132 9.24 5.02 -0.74
CA THR A 132 9.27 3.71 -1.38
C THR A 132 7.88 3.06 -1.30
N LEU A 133 7.42 2.52 -2.42
CA LEU A 133 6.19 1.74 -2.54
C LEU A 133 6.54 0.28 -2.86
N PRO A 134 5.66 -0.68 -2.54
CA PRO A 134 5.89 -2.07 -2.91
C PRO A 134 5.89 -2.23 -4.43
N ARG A 135 6.64 -3.21 -4.92
CA ARG A 135 6.55 -3.64 -6.31
C ARG A 135 5.25 -4.41 -6.52
N ILE A 136 4.56 -4.13 -7.62
CA ILE A 136 3.40 -4.95 -8.01
C ILE A 136 3.89 -6.34 -8.44
N ALA A 137 3.37 -7.38 -7.81
CA ALA A 137 3.66 -8.76 -8.16
C ALA A 137 3.14 -9.06 -9.57
N ALA A 138 3.98 -9.68 -10.40
CA ALA A 138 3.54 -10.16 -11.70
C ALA A 138 2.45 -11.23 -11.50
N PRO A 139 1.45 -11.32 -12.40
CA PRO A 139 0.47 -12.40 -12.35
C PRO A 139 1.21 -13.74 -12.31
N ALA A 140 0.93 -14.52 -11.26
CA ALA A 140 1.70 -15.69 -10.89
C ALA A 140 1.81 -16.70 -12.05
N ALA A 141 2.96 -16.73 -12.72
CA ALA A 141 3.38 -17.93 -13.43
C ALA A 141 3.52 -19.02 -12.35
N HIS A 142 2.64 -20.02 -12.39
CA HIS A 142 2.66 -21.14 -11.47
C HIS A 142 4.04 -21.83 -11.53
N LEU A 143 4.89 -21.62 -10.53
CA LEU A 143 6.08 -22.46 -10.31
C LEU A 143 5.66 -23.78 -9.65
N SER A 144 4.92 -24.59 -10.41
CA SER A 144 4.89 -26.03 -10.21
C SER A 144 6.27 -26.58 -10.58
N ARG A 145 7.24 -26.51 -9.66
CA ARG A 145 8.35 -27.48 -9.65
C ARG A 145 8.02 -28.53 -8.60
N ARG A 146 7.30 -29.58 -9.02
CA ARG A 146 7.32 -30.86 -8.31
C ARG A 146 8.79 -31.27 -8.18
N ARG A 147 9.31 -31.31 -6.96
CA ARG A 147 10.58 -31.98 -6.68
C ARG A 147 10.33 -33.47 -6.97
N ASN A 148 10.86 -33.97 -8.10
CA ASN A 148 11.05 -35.40 -8.30
C ASN A 148 12.12 -35.87 -7.31
N CYS A 149 11.69 -36.13 -6.07
CA CYS A 149 12.45 -36.88 -5.09
C CYS A 149 12.12 -38.36 -5.31
N CYS A 150 12.75 -38.98 -6.31
CA CYS A 150 12.92 -40.43 -6.38
C CYS A 150 13.85 -40.79 -7.53
N ARG A 151 15.14 -40.95 -7.24
CA ARG A 151 16.05 -41.90 -7.88
C ARG A 151 17.41 -41.79 -7.18
N TYR A 152 17.70 -42.77 -6.33
CA TYR A 152 18.98 -43.47 -6.35
C TYR A 152 18.77 -44.85 -5.71
N ARG A 153 18.68 -45.87 -6.58
CA ARG A 153 19.11 -47.24 -6.28
C ARG A 153 20.58 -47.31 -6.72
N GLY A 154 21.42 -47.89 -5.88
CA GLY A 154 22.82 -48.20 -6.14
C GLY A 154 23.40 -48.80 -4.89
#